data_AF-A0A7C2DTU3-F1
#
_entry.id   AF-A0A7C2DTU3-F1
#
_cell.length_a   1.000
_cell.length_b   1.000
_cell.length_c   1.000
_cell.angle_alpha   90.00
_cell.angle_beta   90.00
_cell.angle_gamma   90.00
#
_symmetry.space_group_name_H-M   'P 1'
#
loop_
_entity.id
_entity.type
_entity.pdbx_description
1 polymer ?
#
loop_
_entity_poly.entity_id
_entity_poly.type
_entity_poly.pdbx_seq_one_letter_code
_entity_poly.pdbx_strand_id
1 'polypeptide(L)'
;MKFTWSARIAFLGVLACLGWCGCSSLDPQSTSQPRFHEAAQANLIVQFYSWEHSHILRPDYRQEGFLVPVARTNLSEHLRRLQVDRNLAVVIIGISYNAEERTRLIEGWKDLLFSEGFRRVVCLRGEGVRKVDGLVILDDSRLTPQAGSPQMSHRGSP
;
A
#
# COMPACT_ATOMS: atom_id res chain seq x y z
N MET A 1 84.37 17.61 11.70
CA MET A 1 83.99 19.01 11.43
C MET A 1 82.67 19.27 12.15
N LYS A 2 82.62 20.32 12.97
CA LYS A 2 81.44 20.76 13.74
C LYS A 2 80.44 21.40 12.77
N PHE A 3 79.14 21.20 12.95
CA PHE A 3 78.15 22.29 12.93
C PHE A 3 76.81 21.82 13.49
N THR A 4 76.53 22.29 14.70
CA THR A 4 75.23 22.28 15.35
C THR A 4 74.36 23.39 14.76
N TRP A 5 73.07 23.16 14.52
CA TRP A 5 72.11 24.26 14.69
C TRP A 5 70.72 23.77 15.11
N SER A 6 70.33 24.26 16.27
CA SER A 6 69.00 24.17 16.86
C SER A 6 68.11 25.25 16.26
N ALA A 7 66.86 24.95 15.93
CA ALA A 7 65.82 25.97 15.87
C ALA A 7 64.46 25.35 16.19
N ARG A 8 64.03 25.55 17.44
CA ARG A 8 62.65 25.43 17.87
C ARG A 8 61.83 26.53 17.19
N ILE A 9 60.76 26.18 16.50
CA ILE A 9 59.66 27.11 16.23
C ILE A 9 58.35 26.36 16.51
N ALA A 10 57.91 26.49 17.75
CA ALA A 10 56.50 26.35 18.11
C ALA A 10 55.93 27.76 18.07
N PHE A 11 54.90 28.04 17.27
CA PHE A 11 53.99 29.17 17.50
C PHE A 11 52.74 29.07 16.60
N LEU A 12 51.57 29.19 17.23
CA LEU A 12 50.23 29.55 16.72
C LEU A 12 49.56 28.57 15.74
N GLY A 13 48.44 27.90 16.05
CA GLY A 13 47.39 28.22 17.02
C GLY A 13 46.36 29.19 16.44
N VAL A 14 45.29 28.62 15.88
CA VAL A 14 43.97 29.23 15.60
C VAL A 14 43.91 30.26 14.45
N LEU A 15 43.48 29.81 13.28
CA LEU A 15 42.62 30.62 12.41
C LEU A 15 41.51 29.74 11.82
N ALA A 16 40.37 29.81 12.50
CA ALA A 16 39.10 29.25 12.08
C ALA A 16 38.46 30.12 10.99
N CYS A 17 37.55 29.46 10.26
CA CYS A 17 36.49 30.00 9.39
C CYS A 17 36.81 30.08 7.89
N LEU A 18 35.75 29.78 7.11
CA LEU A 18 35.59 29.78 5.65
C LEU A 18 35.88 28.40 5.01
N GLY A 19 34.91 27.64 4.53
CA GLY A 19 33.48 27.87 4.38
C GLY A 19 32.85 26.59 3.84
N TRP A 20 31.97 25.98 4.61
CA TRP A 20 31.04 24.99 4.09
C TRP A 20 30.00 25.73 3.26
N CYS A 21 30.26 25.91 1.96
CA CYS A 21 29.19 26.06 0.99
C CYS A 21 28.52 24.69 0.85
N GLY A 22 27.65 24.36 1.80
CA GLY A 22 26.69 23.28 1.61
C GLY A 22 25.75 23.69 0.49
N CYS A 23 26.05 23.29 -0.74
CA CYS A 23 25.05 23.24 -1.78
C CYS A 23 24.00 22.22 -1.32
N SER A 24 22.91 22.69 -0.72
CA SER A 24 21.67 21.94 -0.67
C SER A 24 21.26 21.68 -2.11
N SER A 25 21.72 20.55 -2.67
CA SER A 25 21.11 20.00 -3.86
C SER A 25 19.66 19.76 -3.49
N LEU A 26 18.77 20.57 -4.05
CA LEU A 26 17.36 20.28 -4.14
C LEU A 26 17.28 19.00 -4.99
N ASP A 27 17.36 17.85 -4.34
CA ASP A 27 16.99 16.59 -4.97
C ASP A 27 15.53 16.76 -5.39
N PRO A 28 15.21 16.67 -6.70
CA PRO A 28 13.83 16.71 -7.13
C PRO A 28 13.14 15.56 -6.41
N GLN A 29 12.16 15.89 -5.55
CA GLN A 29 11.40 14.93 -4.76
C GLN A 29 10.99 13.77 -5.67
N SER A 30 11.72 12.66 -5.57
CA SER A 30 11.26 11.36 -6.00
C SER A 30 10.06 11.08 -5.11
N THR A 31 8.87 11.40 -5.61
CA THR A 31 7.61 11.09 -4.96
C THR A 31 7.41 9.59 -5.04
N SER A 32 8.19 8.86 -4.23
CA SER A 32 8.09 7.43 -4.10
C SER A 32 6.65 7.11 -3.68
N GLN A 33 5.93 6.38 -4.54
CA GLN A 33 4.56 5.98 -4.24
C GLN A 33 4.52 5.19 -2.94
N PRO A 34 3.50 5.41 -2.08
CA PRO A 34 3.41 4.74 -0.78
C PRO A 34 3.38 3.22 -0.96
N ARG A 35 4.06 2.51 -0.05
CA ARG A 35 4.24 1.06 -0.09
C ARG A 35 3.54 0.40 1.08
N PHE A 36 2.92 -0.75 0.81
CA PHE A 36 2.19 -1.52 1.81
C PHE A 36 3.13 -2.43 2.60
N HIS A 37 2.98 -2.49 3.93
CA HIS A 37 3.84 -3.28 4.82
C HIS A 37 3.05 -4.02 5.91
N GLU A 38 1.72 -4.10 5.77
CA GLU A 38 0.83 -4.65 6.79
C GLU A 38 0.26 -6.00 6.36
N ALA A 39 0.91 -6.75 5.47
CA ALA A 39 0.36 -8.01 4.95
C ALA A 39 0.02 -8.98 6.07
N ALA A 40 0.89 -9.11 7.08
CA ALA A 40 0.66 -9.95 8.26
C ALA A 40 -0.60 -9.59 9.07
N GLN A 41 -1.07 -8.35 8.99
CA GLN A 41 -2.28 -7.88 9.68
C GLN A 41 -3.55 -8.03 8.83
N ALA A 42 -3.41 -8.30 7.53
CA ALA A 42 -4.56 -8.47 6.65
C ALA A 42 -5.29 -9.78 6.97
N ASN A 43 -6.60 -9.68 7.21
CA ASN A 43 -7.45 -10.85 7.45
C ASN A 43 -7.85 -11.49 6.12
N LEU A 44 -8.01 -10.66 5.08
CA LEU A 44 -8.32 -11.07 3.72
C LEU A 44 -7.26 -10.51 2.77
N ILE A 45 -6.70 -11.35 1.91
CA ILE A 45 -5.90 -10.92 0.75
C ILE A 45 -6.49 -11.58 -0.49
N VAL A 46 -6.89 -10.77 -1.46
CA VAL A 46 -7.46 -11.22 -2.75
C VAL A 46 -6.54 -10.81 -3.88
N GLN A 47 -6.17 -11.76 -4.75
CA GLN A 47 -5.58 -11.47 -6.05
C GLN A 47 -6.70 -11.37 -7.09
N PHE A 48 -6.85 -10.19 -7.67
CA PHE A 48 -7.86 -9.93 -8.69
C PHE A 48 -7.32 -10.21 -10.10
N TYR A 49 -8.09 -10.95 -10.89
CA TYR A 49 -7.88 -11.09 -12.33
C TYR A 49 -9.08 -10.59 -13.13
N SER A 50 -10.29 -10.94 -12.71
CA SER A 50 -11.56 -10.43 -13.22
C SER A 50 -12.66 -10.56 -12.16
N TRP A 51 -13.83 -9.97 -12.39
CA TRP A 51 -14.97 -10.11 -11.47
C TRP A 51 -15.47 -11.55 -11.34
N GLU A 52 -15.24 -12.39 -12.35
CA GLU A 52 -15.59 -13.81 -12.34
C GLU A 52 -14.44 -14.69 -11.85
N HIS A 53 -13.24 -14.12 -11.68
CA HIS A 53 -12.04 -14.87 -11.35
C HIS A 53 -11.10 -14.07 -10.43
N SER A 54 -11.15 -14.39 -9.14
CA SER A 54 -10.21 -13.92 -8.14
C SER A 54 -9.71 -15.09 -7.30
N HIS A 55 -8.58 -14.93 -6.62
CA HIS A 55 -8.06 -15.92 -5.67
C HIS A 55 -7.93 -15.31 -4.29
N ILE A 56 -8.41 -16.01 -3.27
CA ILE A 56 -8.15 -15.67 -1.88
C ILE A 56 -6.80 -16.27 -1.49
N LEU A 57 -5.83 -15.41 -1.17
CA LEU A 57 -4.47 -15.80 -0.75
C LEU A 57 -4.30 -15.85 0.76
N ARG A 58 -5.13 -15.10 1.48
CA ARG A 58 -5.22 -15.14 2.95
C ARG A 58 -6.70 -15.08 3.35
N PRO A 59 -7.18 -15.98 4.22
CA PRO A 59 -6.51 -17.20 4.69
C PRO A 59 -6.10 -18.10 3.51
N ASP A 60 -5.14 -19.02 3.71
CA ASP A 60 -4.71 -19.92 2.63
C ASP A 60 -5.89 -20.78 2.18
N TYR A 61 -6.43 -20.45 1.00
CA TYR A 61 -7.67 -21.02 0.49
C TYR A 61 -7.39 -21.88 -0.73
N ARG A 62 -7.23 -23.18 -0.48
CA ARG A 62 -6.89 -24.17 -1.49
C ARG A 62 -7.81 -25.38 -1.42
N GLN A 63 -8.04 -25.98 -2.58
CA GLN A 63 -8.68 -27.29 -2.72
C GLN A 63 -7.70 -28.19 -3.48
N GLU A 64 -7.38 -29.34 -2.89
CA GLU A 64 -6.45 -30.32 -3.48
C GLU A 64 -5.08 -29.71 -3.87
N GLY A 65 -4.62 -28.70 -3.11
CA GLY A 65 -3.36 -28.00 -3.34
C GLY A 65 -3.42 -26.82 -4.31
N PHE A 66 -4.55 -26.61 -5.00
CA PHE A 66 -4.74 -25.52 -5.96
C PHE A 66 -5.51 -24.36 -5.35
N LEU A 67 -5.19 -23.12 -5.78
CA LEU A 67 -5.99 -21.95 -5.44
C LEU A 67 -7.40 -22.10 -6.02
N VAL A 68 -8.41 -21.79 -5.21
CA VAL A 68 -9.82 -21.89 -5.62
C VAL A 68 -10.22 -20.59 -6.31
N PRO A 69 -10.69 -20.63 -7.58
CA PRO A 69 -11.30 -19.47 -8.24
C PRO A 69 -12.56 -19.02 -7.52
N VAL A 70 -12.63 -17.72 -7.21
CA VAL A 70 -13.77 -17.09 -6.55
C VAL A 70 -14.33 -16.00 -7.45
N ALA A 71 -15.60 -16.16 -7.86
CA ALA A 71 -16.37 -15.14 -8.53
C ALA A 71 -16.94 -14.15 -7.52
N ARG A 72 -17.11 -12.88 -7.92
CA ARG A 72 -17.69 -11.81 -7.11
C ARG A 72 -19.04 -12.20 -6.52
N THR A 73 -19.90 -12.84 -7.33
CA THR A 73 -21.25 -13.27 -6.95
C THR A 73 -21.27 -14.25 -5.78
N ASN A 74 -20.20 -15.01 -5.60
CA ASN A 74 -20.09 -16.04 -4.56
C ASN A 74 -19.15 -15.63 -3.43
N LEU A 75 -18.48 -14.47 -3.52
CA LEU A 75 -17.46 -14.04 -2.55
C LEU A 75 -17.98 -14.09 -1.11
N SER A 76 -19.18 -13.57 -0.85
CA SER A 76 -19.81 -13.54 0.48
C SER A 76 -19.94 -14.94 1.10
N GLU A 77 -20.28 -15.94 0.28
CA GLU A 77 -20.36 -17.32 0.73
C GLU A 77 -18.98 -17.87 1.12
N HIS A 78 -17.97 -17.64 0.29
CA HIS A 78 -16.60 -18.04 0.62
C HIS A 78 -16.10 -17.36 1.89
N LEU A 79 -16.33 -16.05 2.05
CA LEU A 79 -15.93 -15.30 3.24
C LEU A 79 -16.63 -15.76 4.51
N ARG A 80 -17.89 -16.22 4.42
CA ARG A 80 -18.64 -16.81 5.54
C ARG A 80 -18.07 -18.18 5.92
N ARG A 81 -17.80 -19.04 4.93
CA ARG A 81 -17.21 -20.37 5.15
C ARG A 81 -15.82 -20.28 5.79
N LEU A 82 -15.04 -19.28 5.40
CA LEU A 82 -13.69 -19.04 5.91
C LEU A 82 -13.65 -18.32 7.28
N GLN A 83 -14.80 -17.86 7.79
CA GLN A 83 -14.92 -17.17 9.08
C GLN A 83 -13.91 -16.01 9.26
N VAL A 84 -13.63 -15.27 8.17
CA VAL A 84 -12.60 -14.22 8.16
C VAL A 84 -13.02 -13.03 9.02
N ASP A 85 -12.14 -12.54 9.90
CA ASP A 85 -12.37 -11.29 10.62
C ASP A 85 -12.41 -10.09 9.65
N ARG A 86 -13.31 -9.12 9.90
CA ARG A 86 -13.63 -8.03 9.00
C ARG A 86 -12.82 -6.75 9.29
N ASN A 87 -11.57 -6.89 9.72
CA ASN A 87 -10.74 -5.73 10.07
C ASN A 87 -10.01 -5.12 8.85
N LEU A 88 -9.15 -5.88 8.17
CA LEU A 88 -8.38 -5.42 7.00
C LEU A 88 -8.51 -6.39 5.82
N ALA A 89 -9.05 -5.88 4.71
CA ALA A 89 -9.01 -6.54 3.41
C ALA A 89 -8.00 -5.86 2.47
N VAL A 90 -7.24 -6.67 1.76
CA VAL A 90 -6.28 -6.24 0.75
C VAL A 90 -6.67 -6.83 -0.60
N VAL A 91 -6.76 -5.99 -1.62
CA VAL A 91 -7.04 -6.40 -3.00
C VAL A 91 -5.83 -6.05 -3.86
N ILE A 92 -5.27 -7.04 -4.55
CA ILE A 92 -4.14 -6.85 -5.47
C ILE A 92 -4.69 -6.80 -6.89
N ILE A 93 -4.53 -5.65 -7.54
CA ILE A 93 -4.98 -5.35 -8.90
C ILE A 93 -3.77 -5.38 -9.84
N GLY A 94 -3.93 -6.08 -10.97
CA GLY A 94 -2.94 -6.17 -12.05
C GLY A 94 -2.50 -4.81 -12.61
N ILE A 95 -1.37 -4.79 -13.32
CA ILE A 95 -0.84 -3.55 -13.90
C ILE A 95 -1.49 -3.18 -15.24
N SER A 96 -2.19 -4.11 -15.88
CA SER A 96 -2.72 -3.97 -17.25
C SER A 96 -3.91 -3.03 -17.39
N TYR A 97 -4.48 -2.55 -16.28
CA TYR A 97 -5.61 -1.63 -16.28
C TYR A 97 -5.18 -0.18 -16.47
N ASN A 98 -5.87 0.54 -17.34
CA ASN A 98 -5.69 1.99 -17.48
C ASN A 98 -6.17 2.73 -16.21
N ALA A 99 -5.96 4.04 -16.14
CA ALA A 99 -6.30 4.82 -14.93
C ALA A 99 -7.79 4.78 -14.61
N GLU A 100 -8.66 4.92 -15.62
CA GLU A 100 -10.12 4.95 -15.44
C GLU A 100 -10.66 3.58 -15.00
N GLU A 101 -10.24 2.51 -15.69
CA GLU A 101 -10.60 1.13 -15.33
C GLU A 101 -10.16 0.81 -13.90
N ARG A 102 -8.94 1.21 -13.54
CA ARG A 102 -8.39 1.00 -12.20
C ARG A 102 -9.20 1.72 -11.13
N THR A 103 -9.60 2.98 -11.36
CA THR A 103 -10.47 3.72 -10.43
C THR A 103 -11.80 2.99 -10.22
N ARG A 104 -12.45 2.57 -11.31
CA ARG A 104 -13.72 1.81 -11.23
C ARG A 104 -13.55 0.48 -10.49
N LEU A 105 -12.43 -0.21 -10.68
CA LEU A 105 -12.12 -1.45 -9.96
C LEU A 105 -11.93 -1.19 -8.46
N ILE A 106 -11.19 -0.13 -8.09
CA ILE A 106 -10.98 0.25 -6.69
C ILE A 106 -12.32 0.55 -6.01
N GLU A 107 -13.16 1.36 -6.64
CA GLU A 107 -14.49 1.70 -6.13
C GLU A 107 -15.37 0.44 -5.97
N GLY A 108 -15.44 -0.39 -7.00
CA GLY A 108 -16.24 -1.63 -6.94
C GLY A 108 -15.77 -2.61 -5.85
N TRP A 109 -14.46 -2.71 -5.62
CA TRP A 109 -13.91 -3.55 -4.55
C TRP A 109 -14.17 -2.98 -3.16
N LYS A 110 -14.07 -1.65 -3.01
CA LYS A 110 -14.41 -0.97 -1.76
C LYS A 110 -15.87 -1.20 -1.41
N ASP A 111 -16.78 -0.89 -2.33
CA ASP A 111 -18.23 -1.04 -2.09
C ASP A 111 -18.58 -2.48 -1.72
N LEU A 112 -18.05 -3.46 -2.47
CA LEU A 112 -18.24 -4.88 -2.17
C LEU A 112 -17.74 -5.24 -0.77
N LEU A 113 -16.47 -4.95 -0.44
CA LEU A 113 -15.89 -5.37 0.84
C LEU A 113 -16.45 -4.60 2.03
N PHE A 114 -16.85 -3.35 1.85
CA PHE A 114 -17.59 -2.60 2.88
C PHE A 114 -18.97 -3.21 3.14
N SER A 115 -19.70 -3.62 2.11
CA SER A 115 -20.98 -4.34 2.28
C SER A 115 -20.81 -5.69 2.98
N GLU A 116 -19.64 -6.33 2.84
CA GLU A 116 -19.25 -7.53 3.60
C GLU A 116 -18.77 -7.24 5.04
N GLY A 117 -18.73 -5.97 5.43
CA GLY A 117 -18.43 -5.50 6.78
C GLY A 117 -16.96 -5.18 7.06
N PHE A 118 -16.07 -5.18 6.06
CA PHE A 118 -14.67 -4.85 6.28
C PHE A 118 -14.47 -3.38 6.71
N ARG A 119 -13.68 -3.14 7.75
CA ARG A 119 -13.44 -1.78 8.28
C ARG A 119 -12.41 -0.98 7.48
N ARG A 120 -11.46 -1.66 6.84
CA ARG A 120 -10.45 -1.06 5.96
C ARG A 120 -10.25 -1.92 4.73
N VAL A 121 -10.22 -1.25 3.59
CA VAL A 121 -9.91 -1.85 2.29
C VAL A 121 -8.70 -1.14 1.73
N VAL A 122 -7.67 -1.91 1.38
CA VAL A 122 -6.45 -1.41 0.73
C VAL A 122 -6.33 -2.07 -0.64
N CYS A 123 -6.29 -1.25 -1.69
CA CYS A 123 -6.06 -1.70 -3.05
C CYS A 123 -4.58 -1.51 -3.40
N LEU A 124 -3.93 -2.56 -3.89
CA LEU A 124 -2.52 -2.59 -4.23
C LEU A 124 -2.32 -2.83 -5.72
N ARG A 125 -1.23 -2.31 -6.27
CA ARG A 125 -0.77 -2.65 -7.63
C ARG A 125 0.20 -3.82 -7.56
N GLY A 126 -0.09 -4.92 -8.27
CA GLY A 126 0.82 -6.05 -8.36
C GLY A 126 0.41 -7.11 -9.39
N GLU A 127 1.38 -7.89 -9.84
CA GLU A 127 1.18 -9.09 -10.66
C GLU A 127 1.80 -10.30 -9.95
N GLY A 128 1.20 -11.49 -10.08
CA GLY A 128 1.79 -12.78 -9.70
C GLY A 128 2.44 -12.82 -8.30
N VAL A 129 1.69 -13.17 -7.27
CA VAL A 129 2.13 -12.84 -5.89
C VAL A 129 3.16 -13.83 -5.34
N ARG A 130 4.42 -13.38 -5.28
CA ARG A 130 5.44 -13.97 -4.37
C ARG A 130 5.52 -13.24 -3.04
N LYS A 131 5.19 -11.94 -2.97
CA LYS A 131 5.21 -11.11 -1.75
C LYS A 131 4.22 -9.94 -1.82
N VAL A 132 3.44 -9.73 -0.76
CA VAL A 132 2.44 -8.65 -0.66
C VAL A 132 3.03 -7.37 -0.09
N ASP A 133 3.93 -7.48 0.89
CA ASP A 133 4.65 -6.31 1.40
C ASP A 133 5.59 -5.72 0.34
N GLY A 134 5.59 -4.40 0.22
CA GLY A 134 6.33 -3.61 -0.76
C GLY A 134 5.54 -3.27 -2.03
N LEU A 135 4.33 -3.81 -2.19
CA LEU A 135 3.45 -3.40 -3.29
C LEU A 135 3.02 -1.94 -3.16
N VAL A 136 2.83 -1.27 -4.30
CA VAL A 136 2.33 0.12 -4.33
C VAL A 136 0.89 0.15 -3.84
N ILE A 137 0.60 1.06 -2.92
CA ILE A 137 -0.77 1.38 -2.53
C ILE A 137 -1.41 2.22 -3.63
N LEU A 138 -2.49 1.70 -4.22
CA LEU A 138 -3.35 2.43 -5.15
C LEU A 138 -4.39 3.27 -4.42
N ASP A 139 -5.00 2.68 -3.39
CA ASP A 139 -5.93 3.35 -2.49
C ASP A 139 -5.90 2.68 -1.12
N ASP A 140 -6.09 3.48 -0.08
CA ASP A 140 -6.33 3.02 1.28
C ASP A 140 -7.54 3.77 1.81
N SER A 141 -8.58 3.03 2.19
CA SER A 141 -9.83 3.63 2.64
C SER A 141 -9.71 4.46 3.92
N ARG A 142 -8.59 4.36 4.66
CA ARG A 142 -8.30 5.25 5.79
C ARG A 142 -7.75 6.61 5.36
N LEU A 143 -7.10 6.67 4.20
CA LEU A 143 -6.47 7.88 3.68
C LEU A 143 -7.39 8.63 2.71
N THR A 144 -8.30 7.91 2.06
CA THR A 144 -9.29 8.47 1.15
C THR A 144 -10.69 8.36 1.78
N PRO A 145 -11.25 9.45 2.35
CA PRO A 145 -12.62 9.45 2.83
C PRO A 145 -13.56 9.05 1.69
N GLN A 146 -14.41 8.04 1.91
CA GLN A 146 -15.47 7.70 0.97
C GLN A 146 -16.43 8.90 0.93
N ALA A 147 -16.61 9.52 -0.24
CA ALA A 147 -17.65 10.53 -0.40
C ALA A 147 -18.98 9.86 -0.06
N GLY A 148 -19.58 10.26 1.06
CA GLY A 148 -20.68 9.54 1.69
C GLY A 148 -21.83 9.27 0.72
N SER A 149 -22.39 8.06 0.83
CA SER A 149 -23.63 7.66 0.17
C SER A 149 -24.71 8.74 0.33
N PRO A 150 -25.53 9.02 -0.69
CA PRO A 150 -26.61 9.99 -0.58
C PRO A 150 -27.55 9.55 0.55
N GLN A 151 -27.63 10.34 1.62
CA GLN A 151 -28.74 10.22 2.57
C GLN A 151 -30.03 10.45 1.78
N MET A 152 -30.80 9.39 1.55
CA MET A 152 -32.18 9.51 1.13
C MET A 152 -32.94 10.25 2.24
N SER A 153 -33.16 11.53 2.00
CA SER A 153 -34.05 12.37 2.79
C SER A 153 -35.48 11.85 2.60
N HIS A 154 -35.92 11.01 3.53
CA HIS A 154 -37.33 10.78 3.78
C HIS A 154 -37.94 12.10 4.28
N ARG A 155 -38.35 12.96 3.36
CA ARG A 155 -39.23 14.08 3.68
C ARG A 155 -40.66 13.61 3.49
N GLY A 156 -41.28 13.26 4.61
CA GLY A 156 -42.71 12.98 4.71
C GLY A 156 -43.53 14.20 4.31
N SER A 157 -44.64 13.91 3.64
CA SER A 157 -45.79 14.82 3.47
C SER A 157 -46.47 15.09 4.82
N PRO A 158 -47.19 16.20 4.91
CA PRO A 158 -48.63 16.12 5.14
C PRO A 158 -49.44 16.39 3.86
#